data_AF-A0A432K035-F1
#
_entry.id   AF-A0A432K035-F1
#
_cell.length_a   1.000
_cell.length_b   1.000
_cell.length_c   1.000
_cell.angle_alpha   90.00
_cell.angle_beta   90.00
_cell.angle_gamma   90.00
#
_symmetry.space_group_name_H-M   'P 1'
#
loop_
_entity.id
_entity.type
_entity.pdbx_description
1 polymer ?
#
loop_
_entity_poly.entity_id
_entity_poly.type
_entity_poly.pdbx_seq_one_letter_code
_entity_poly.pdbx_strand_id
1 'polypeptide(L)' 'LIITNGLEHYACKMDYKKNRIHFLKEIPTYETLSHE' A
#
# COMPACT_ATOMS: atom_id res chain seq x y z
N LEU A 1 -4.57 1.23 0.11
CA LEU A 1 -5.57 0.62 -0.81
C LEU A 1 -5.04 -0.72 -1.25
N ILE A 2 -5.87 -1.77 -1.22
CA ILE A 2 -5.50 -3.12 -1.66
C ILE A 2 -6.57 -3.60 -2.63
N ILE A 3 -6.15 -4.14 -3.78
CA ILE A 3 -7.02 -4.71 -4.81
C ILE A 3 -6.49 -6.11 -5.13
N THR A 4 -7.38 -7.10 -5.23
CA THR A 4 -6.99 -8.48 -5.53
C THR A 4 -8.05 -9.21 -6.33
N ASN A 5 -7.62 -10.18 -7.13
CA ASN A 5 -8.46 -11.17 -7.81
C ASN A 5 -8.35 -12.58 -7.20
N GLY A 6 -7.67 -12.74 -6.05
CA GLY A 6 -7.42 -14.01 -5.37
C GLY A 6 -6.15 -14.77 -5.80
N LEU A 7 -5.50 -14.36 -6.89
CA LEU A 7 -4.21 -14.90 -7.34
C LEU A 7 -3.10 -13.85 -7.24
N GLU A 8 -3.43 -12.61 -7.60
CA GLU A 8 -2.54 -11.46 -7.56
C GLU A 8 -3.13 -10.40 -6.63
N HIS A 9 -2.23 -9.72 -5.91
CA HIS A 9 -2.58 -8.68 -4.96
C HIS A 9 -1.76 -7.43 -5.29
N TYR A 10 -2.44 -6.31 -5.47
CA TYR A 10 -1.81 -5.02 -5.68
C TYR A 10 -2.13 -4.12 -4.50
N ALA A 11 -1.09 -3.57 -3.88
CA ALA A 11 -1.21 -2.66 -2.74
C ALA A 11 -0.65 -1.29 -3.10
N CYS A 12 -1.32 -0.23 -2.65
CA CYS A 12 -0.92 1.15 -2.86
C CYS A 12 -1.07 1.96 -1.58
N LYS A 13 -0.15 2.88 -1.37
CA LYS A 13 -0.19 3.88 -0.31
C LYS A 13 -0.58 5.24 -0.87
N MET A 14 -1.50 5.92 -0.21
CA MET A 14 -1.88 7.29 -0.58
C MET A 14 -1.09 8.27 0.28
N ASP A 15 -0.34 9.16 -0.37
CA ASP A 15 0.23 10.34 0.26
C ASP A 15 -0.79 11.48 0.15
N TYR A 16 -1.57 11.67 1.22
CA TYR A 16 -2.59 12.72 1.31
C TYR A 16 -2.01 14.14 1.38
N LYS A 17 -0.75 14.30 1.77
CA LYS A 17 -0.10 15.62 1.83
C LYS A 17 0.27 16.10 0.43
N LYS A 18 0.61 15.18 -0.46
CA LYS A 18 1.04 15.47 -1.85
C LYS A 18 -0.01 15.08 -2.89
N ASN A 19 -1.16 14.54 -2.47
CA ASN A 19 -2.18 13.93 -3.33
C ASN A 19 -1.58 12.93 -4.33
N ARG A 20 -0.66 12.07 -3.87
CA ARG A 20 0.01 11.06 -4.70
C ARG A 20 -0.35 9.66 -4.28
N ILE A 21 -0.29 8.74 -5.24
CA ILE A 21 -0.45 7.31 -5.00
C ILE A 21 0.89 6.64 -5.27
N HIS A 22 1.38 5.90 -4.28
CA HIS A 22 2.60 5.12 -4.36
C HIS A 22 2.24 3.64 -4.46
N PHE A 23 2.69 2.98 -5.53
CA PHE A 23 2.53 1.55 -5.69
C PHE A 23 3.50 0.81 -4.76
N LEU A 24 3.01 -0.20 -4.04
CA LEU A 24 3.80 -1.00 -3.13
C LEU A 24 4.18 -2.30 -3.84
N LYS A 25 5.48 -2.62 -3.82
CA LYS A 25 6.02 -3.84 -4.43
C LYS A 25 5.62 -5.10 -3.65
N GLU A 26 5.40 -4.95 -2.36
CA GLU A 26 4.97 -5.99 -1.43
C GLU A 26 3.93 -5.43 -0.45
N ILE A 27 3.12 -6.31 0.14
CA ILE A 27 2.15 -5.88 1.14
C ILE A 27 2.91 -5.55 2.43
N PRO A 28 2.78 -4.32 2.97
CA PRO A 28 3.49 -3.92 4.17
C PRO A 28 3.02 -4.74 5.37
N THR A 29 3.95 -5.09 6.26
CA THR A 29 3.63 -5.69 7.55
C THR A 29 3.08 -4.65 8.51
N TYR A 30 2.46 -5.09 9.61
CA TYR A 30 1.91 -4.18 10.60
C TYR A 30 2.97 -3.25 11.22
N GLU A 31 4.16 -3.80 11.48
CA GLU A 31 5.30 -3.04 12.02
C GLU A 31 5.72 -1.87 11.11
N THR A 32 5.70 -2.06 9.79
CA THR A 32 6.11 -1.00 8.85
C THR A 32 5.05 0.10 8.69
N LEU A 33 3.80 -0.15 9.06
CA LEU A 33 2.73 0.86 9.07
C LEU A 33 2.71 1.68 10.36
N SER A 34 3.18 1.12 11.48
CA SER A 34 3.19 1.79 12.78
C SER A 34 4.34 2.78 12.99
N HIS A 35 5.34 2.77 12.10
CA HIS A 35 6.57 3.55 12.25
C HIS A 35 6.66 4.73 11.26
N GLU A 36 5.53 5.38 11.02
CA GLU A 36 5.35 6.52 10.10
C GLU A 36 4.94 7.82 10.79
#